data_AF-W7BJT7-F1
#
_entry.id   AF-W7BJT7-F1
#
_cell.length_a   1.000
_cell.length_b   1.000
_cell.length_c   1.000
_cell.angle_alpha   90.00
_cell.angle_beta   90.00
_cell.angle_gamma   90.00
#
_symmetry.space_group_name_H-M   'P 1'
#
loop_
_entity.id
_entity.type
_entity.pdbx_description
1 polymer ?
#
loop_
_entity_poly.entity_id
_entity_poly.type
_entity_poly.pdbx_seq_one_letter_code
_entity_poly.pdbx_strand_id
1 'polypeptide(L)'
;MELHVSIERIMSKIDGDGPDKVKELYVNDPVFKADMDFVKKHIEEVFVPLVRAVIEAALSIIETLREQLLKLNDEQRALLGCDDTPAQLGFVSPTPTIDVKMGGQGSMKGATMSTMHKQLLRGAEK
;
A
#
# COMPACT_ATOMS: atom_id res chain seq x y z
N MET A 1 5.69 45.63 10.68
CA MET A 1 6.05 44.77 11.82
C MET A 1 6.60 43.49 11.23
N GLU A 2 7.81 43.10 11.60
CA GLU A 2 8.49 41.93 11.02
C GLU A 2 8.27 40.70 11.92
N LEU A 3 8.14 39.52 11.31
CA LEU A 3 7.80 38.28 12.03
C LEU A 3 8.77 37.95 13.15
N HIS A 4 10.08 38.05 12.90
CA HIS A 4 11.10 37.73 13.89
C HIS A 4 11.02 38.69 15.11
N VAL A 5 10.74 39.98 14.88
CA VAL A 5 10.58 40.97 15.95
C VAL A 5 9.37 40.65 16.84
N SER A 6 8.23 40.28 16.25
CA SER A 6 7.05 39.88 17.03
C SER A 6 7.31 38.60 17.83
N ILE A 7 8.00 37.62 17.23
CA ILE A 7 8.37 36.38 17.93
C ILE A 7 9.31 36.67 19.09
N GLU A 8 10.36 37.46 18.89
CA GLU A 8 11.28 37.84 19.98
C GLU A 8 10.55 38.55 21.12
N ARG A 9 9.63 39.48 20.81
CA ARG A 9 8.83 40.17 21.83
C ARG A 9 7.90 39.22 22.59
N ILE A 10 7.25 38.28 21.91
CA ILE A 10 6.43 37.25 22.56
C ILE A 10 7.31 36.42 23.49
N MET A 11 8.40 35.87 22.96
CA MET A 11 9.32 35.00 23.72
C MET A 11 9.92 35.71 24.94
N SER A 12 10.25 36.99 24.82
CA SER A 12 10.76 37.79 25.95
C SER A 12 9.75 37.96 27.10
N LYS A 13 8.46 37.78 26.83
CA LYS A 13 7.39 37.94 27.82
C LYS A 13 6.89 36.63 28.44
N ILE A 14 7.17 35.48 27.81
CA ILE A 14 6.60 34.18 28.20
C ILE A 14 7.65 33.15 28.63
N ASP A 15 8.91 33.56 28.80
CA ASP A 15 10.01 32.62 29.10
C ASP A 15 9.74 31.81 30.39
N GLY A 16 9.43 30.53 30.21
CA GLY A 16 9.08 29.60 31.30
C GLY A 16 7.64 29.71 31.84
N ASP A 17 6.79 30.55 31.23
CA ASP A 17 5.44 30.78 31.73
C ASP A 17 4.43 29.70 31.31
N GLY A 18 3.58 29.32 32.26
CA GLY A 18 2.48 28.38 32.03
C GLY A 18 1.38 28.97 31.13
N PRO A 19 0.53 28.10 30.53
CA PRO A 19 -0.48 28.50 29.56
C PRO A 19 -1.49 29.53 30.08
N ASP A 20 -1.76 29.55 31.39
CA ASP A 20 -2.72 30.50 31.97
C ASP A 20 -2.17 31.92 32.06
N LYS A 21 -0.85 32.07 32.26
CA LYS A 21 -0.18 33.37 32.24
C LYS A 21 -0.06 33.92 30.82
N VAL A 22 0.13 33.05 29.83
CA VAL A 22 0.05 33.43 28.41
C VAL A 22 -1.35 33.94 28.05
N LYS A 23 -2.42 33.28 28.52
CA LYS A 23 -3.80 33.76 28.33
C LYS A 23 -4.02 35.11 28.99
N GLU A 24 -3.52 35.30 30.20
CA GLU A 24 -3.61 36.57 30.91
C GLU A 24 -2.95 37.70 30.12
N LEU A 25 -1.71 37.48 29.63
CA LEU A 25 -1.01 38.44 28.77
C LEU A 25 -1.78 38.72 27.49
N TYR A 26 -2.37 37.71 26.86
CA TYR A 26 -3.18 37.89 25.65
C TYR A 26 -4.43 38.75 25.88
N VAL A 27 -5.03 38.69 27.06
CA VAL A 27 -6.22 39.50 27.39
C VAL A 27 -5.83 40.92 27.83
N ASN A 28 -4.77 41.05 28.62
CA ASN A 28 -4.46 42.29 29.32
C ASN A 28 -3.40 43.16 28.64
N ASP A 29 -2.56 42.59 27.76
CA ASP A 29 -1.50 43.32 27.06
C ASP A 29 -1.82 43.47 25.56
N PRO A 30 -2.20 44.68 25.10
CA PRO A 30 -2.59 44.90 23.71
C PRO A 30 -1.43 44.73 22.72
N VAL A 31 -0.18 44.94 23.14
CA VAL A 31 1.00 44.74 22.29
C VAL A 31 1.27 43.25 22.13
N PHE A 32 1.22 42.51 23.23
CA PHE A 32 1.37 41.05 23.19
C PHE A 32 0.28 40.39 22.34
N LYS A 33 -0.97 40.84 22.48
CA LYS A 33 -2.07 40.40 21.63
C LYS A 33 -1.80 40.68 20.15
N ALA A 34 -1.39 41.91 19.80
CA ALA A 34 -1.12 42.27 18.42
C ALA A 34 0.03 41.45 17.80
N ASP A 35 1.08 41.18 18.57
CA ASP A 35 2.17 40.30 18.14
C ASP A 35 1.68 38.86 17.94
N MET A 36 0.89 38.32 18.87
CA MET A 36 0.32 36.97 18.77
C MET A 36 -0.62 36.82 17.57
N ASP A 37 -1.51 37.80 17.36
CA ASP A 37 -2.43 37.82 16.21
C ASP A 37 -1.66 37.91 14.88
N PHE A 38 -0.59 38.69 14.84
CA PHE A 38 0.27 38.79 13.66
C PHE A 38 1.00 37.48 13.35
N VAL A 39 1.62 36.86 14.35
CA VAL A 39 2.30 35.56 14.19
C VAL A 39 1.30 34.49 13.77
N LYS A 40 0.11 34.44 14.41
CA LYS A 40 -0.95 33.50 14.06
C LYS A 40 -1.38 33.66 12.60
N LYS A 41 -1.62 34.89 12.15
CA LYS A 41 -1.97 35.17 10.75
C LYS A 41 -0.88 34.68 9.80
N HIS A 42 0.39 34.91 10.13
CA HIS A 42 1.49 34.45 9.29
C HIS A 42 1.56 32.92 9.20
N ILE A 43 1.30 32.20 10.30
CA ILE A 43 1.22 30.74 10.31
C ILE A 43 0.08 30.26 9.39
N GLU A 44 -1.09 30.88 9.50
CA GLU A 44 -2.28 30.53 8.70
C GLU A 44 -2.09 30.82 7.20
N GLU A 45 -1.45 31.93 6.85
CA GLU A 45 -1.29 32.35 5.45
C GLU A 45 -0.10 31.69 4.74
N VAL A 46 0.96 31.36 5.47
CA VAL A 46 2.22 30.86 4.87
C VAL A 46 2.46 29.40 5.22
N PHE A 47 2.41 29.06 6.49
CA PHE A 47 2.83 27.75 6.97
C PHE A 47 1.79 26.66 6.67
N VAL A 48 0.51 26.96 6.88
CA VAL A 48 -0.58 26.00 6.61
C VAL A 48 -0.65 25.61 5.13
N PRO A 49 -0.62 26.53 4.15
CA PRO A 49 -0.62 26.16 2.73
C PRO A 49 0.63 25.38 2.34
N LEU A 50 1.80 25.74 2.88
CA LEU A 50 3.04 25.01 2.61
C LEU A 50 2.97 23.56 3.08
N VAL A 51 2.53 23.33 4.33
CA VAL A 51 2.36 21.98 4.89
C VAL A 51 1.35 21.19 4.06
N ARG A 52 0.23 21.82 3.68
CA ARG A 52 -0.77 21.18 2.81
C ARG A 52 -0.17 20.76 1.47
N ALA A 53 0.57 21.64 0.80
CA ALA A 53 1.20 21.34 -0.48
C ALA A 53 2.19 20.17 -0.39
N VAL A 54 2.98 20.10 0.70
CA VAL A 54 3.89 18.98 0.94
C VAL A 54 3.13 17.67 1.13
N ILE A 55 2.03 17.68 1.90
CA ILE A 55 1.19 16.50 2.10
C ILE A 55 0.57 16.04 0.79
N GLU A 56 0.01 16.96 0.00
CA GLU A 56 -0.58 16.66 -1.31
C GLU A 56 0.45 16.06 -2.28
N ALA A 57 1.66 16.63 -2.33
CA ALA A 57 2.75 16.09 -3.15
C ALA A 57 3.17 14.69 -2.70
N ALA A 58 3.28 14.44 -1.39
CA ALA A 58 3.62 13.12 -0.85
C ALA A 58 2.55 12.07 -1.21
N LEU A 59 1.27 12.43 -1.09
CA LEU A 59 0.16 11.55 -1.49
C LEU A 59 0.20 11.22 -2.98
N SER A 60 0.48 12.21 -3.85
CA SER A 60 0.61 11.99 -5.29
C SER A 60 1.74 11.01 -5.65
N ILE A 61 2.87 11.10 -4.95
CA ILE A 61 3.99 10.15 -5.13
C ILE A 61 3.58 8.74 -4.70
N ILE A 62 2.90 8.62 -3.55
CA ILE A 62 2.42 7.31 -3.06
C ILE A 62 1.43 6.68 -4.05
N GLU A 63 0.50 7.47 -4.60
CA GLU A 63 -0.45 7.01 -5.63
C GLU A 63 0.29 6.50 -6.88
N THR A 64 1.27 7.27 -7.37
CA THR A 64 2.07 6.91 -8.53
C THR A 64 2.84 5.60 -8.30
N LEU A 65 3.46 5.44 -7.13
CA LEU A 65 4.18 4.21 -6.76
C LEU A 65 3.24 3.02 -6.67
N ARG A 66 2.02 3.21 -6.14
CA ARG A 66 1.00 2.17 -6.07
C ARG A 66 0.58 1.71 -7.46
N GLU A 67 0.35 2.63 -8.39
CA GLU A 67 0.02 2.30 -9.78
C GLU A 67 1.15 1.54 -10.49
N GLN A 68 2.41 1.96 -10.27
CA GLN A 68 3.58 1.26 -10.83
C GLN A 68 3.72 -0.17 -10.28
N LEU A 69 3.50 -0.36 -8.98
CA LEU A 69 3.53 -1.69 -8.37
C LEU A 69 2.41 -2.61 -8.87
N LEU A 70 1.21 -2.07 -9.10
CA LEU A 70 0.10 -2.82 -9.69
C LEU A 70 0.43 -3.28 -11.11
N LYS A 71 0.95 -2.38 -11.96
CA LYS A 71 1.38 -2.72 -13.33
C LYS A 71 2.45 -3.82 -13.32
N LEU A 72 3.42 -3.73 -12.43
CA LEU A 72 4.48 -4.73 -12.31
C LEU A 72 3.93 -6.10 -11.89
N ASN A 73 2.93 -6.13 -11.01
CA ASN A 73 2.25 -7.37 -10.62
C ASN A 73 1.44 -7.97 -11.78
N ASP A 74 0.72 -7.15 -12.54
CA ASP A 74 -0.04 -7.60 -13.70
C ASP A 74 0.88 -8.14 -14.81
N GLU A 75 2.01 -7.47 -15.07
CA GLU A 75 3.04 -7.94 -16.00
C GLU A 75 3.68 -9.25 -15.53
N GLN A 76 3.97 -9.39 -14.24
CA GLN A 76 4.49 -10.65 -13.67
C GLN A 76 3.46 -11.78 -13.79
N ARG A 77 2.17 -11.52 -13.57
CA ARG A 77 1.09 -12.50 -13.77
C ARG A 77 0.95 -12.92 -15.23
N ALA A 78 1.03 -11.97 -16.16
CA ALA A 78 1.01 -12.24 -17.59
C ALA A 78 2.22 -13.09 -18.03
N LEU A 79 3.42 -12.79 -17.50
CA LEU A 79 4.64 -13.56 -17.76
C LEU A 79 4.60 -14.97 -17.15
N LEU A 80 3.93 -15.16 -16.01
CA LEU A 80 3.71 -16.47 -15.38
C LEU A 80 2.57 -17.26 -16.04
N GLY A 81 1.88 -16.70 -17.05
CA GLY A 81 0.80 -17.38 -17.76
C GLY A 81 -0.39 -17.73 -16.88
N CYS A 82 -0.59 -17.02 -15.77
CA CYS A 82 -1.80 -17.14 -14.95
C CYS A 82 -2.95 -16.36 -15.62
N ASP A 83 -3.29 -16.76 -16.84
CA ASP A 83 -4.56 -16.35 -17.42
C ASP A 83 -5.68 -16.99 -16.60
N ASP A 84 -6.62 -16.17 -16.11
CA ASP A 84 -7.95 -16.59 -15.63
C ASP A 84 -8.82 -17.13 -16.80
N THR A 85 -8.21 -17.73 -17.82
CA THR A 85 -8.93 -18.62 -18.70
C THR A 85 -9.27 -19.83 -17.83
N PRO A 86 -10.55 -20.22 -17.66
CA PRO A 86 -10.83 -21.50 -17.03
C PRO A 86 -10.02 -22.51 -17.84
N ALA A 87 -9.04 -23.14 -17.19
CA ALA A 87 -8.33 -24.25 -17.77
C ALA A 87 -9.43 -25.20 -18.23
N GLN A 88 -9.68 -25.24 -19.53
CA GLN A 88 -10.37 -26.39 -20.09
C GLN A 88 -9.44 -27.52 -19.73
N LEU A 89 -9.80 -28.25 -18.67
CA LEU A 89 -9.24 -29.53 -18.31
C LEU A 89 -9.62 -30.51 -19.42
N GLY A 90 -9.15 -30.24 -20.64
CA GLY A 90 -8.97 -31.23 -21.67
C GLY A 90 -7.87 -32.13 -21.13
N PHE A 91 -8.28 -33.23 -20.52
CA PHE A 91 -7.38 -34.35 -20.26
C PHE A 91 -6.79 -34.81 -21.59
N VAL A 92 -5.64 -34.26 -21.94
CA VAL A 92 -4.70 -34.86 -22.89
C VAL A 92 -3.36 -34.85 -22.21
N SER A 93 -3.15 -35.88 -21.41
CA SER A 93 -1.81 -36.28 -20.97
C SER A 93 -1.13 -36.97 -22.14
N PRO A 94 -0.03 -36.44 -22.68
CA PRO A 94 1.07 -37.28 -23.07
C PRO A 94 2.01 -37.33 -21.87
N THR A 95 1.95 -38.41 -21.10
CA THR A 95 3.07 -38.80 -20.24
C THR A 95 4.31 -38.79 -21.13
N PRO A 96 5.39 -38.06 -20.80
CA PRO A 96 6.59 -38.05 -21.62
C PRO A 96 7.12 -39.49 -21.64
N THR A 97 6.94 -40.17 -22.76
CA THR A 97 7.49 -41.51 -22.95
C THR A 97 8.91 -41.30 -23.45
N ILE A 98 9.89 -41.64 -22.62
CA ILE A 98 11.29 -41.68 -23.05
C ILE A 98 11.41 -42.85 -24.02
N ASP A 99 11.49 -42.57 -25.32
CA ASP A 99 11.80 -43.57 -26.34
C ASP A 99 13.28 -43.98 -26.20
N VAL A 100 13.53 -45.00 -25.37
CA VAL A 100 14.81 -45.70 -25.39
C VAL A 100 14.76 -46.68 -26.57
N LYS A 101 15.30 -46.27 -27.73
CA LYS A 101 15.58 -47.20 -28.82
C LYS A 101 16.69 -48.15 -28.40
N MET A 102 16.33 -49.28 -27.81
CA MET A 102 17.16 -50.49 -27.76
C MET A 102 16.58 -51.47 -28.76
N GLY A 103 17.33 -51.74 -29.82
CA GLY A 103 16.94 -52.72 -30.84
C GLY A 103 16.81 -54.12 -30.22
N GLY A 104 15.71 -54.82 -30.53
CA GLY A 104 15.55 -56.23 -30.18
C GLY A 104 14.11 -56.68 -30.02
N GLN A 105 13.58 -57.30 -31.08
CA GLN A 105 12.59 -58.39 -31.14
C GLN A 105 11.62 -58.68 -29.96
N GLY A 106 10.32 -58.76 -30.28
CA GLY A 106 9.30 -59.57 -29.58
C GLY A 106 8.16 -58.73 -28.98
N SER A 107 6.93 -58.74 -29.49
CA SER A 107 5.90 -59.80 -29.51
C SER A 107 4.79 -59.57 -28.45
N MET A 108 3.60 -59.26 -28.98
CA MET A 108 2.24 -59.58 -28.51
C MET A 108 1.57 -58.86 -27.31
N LYS A 109 0.45 -58.20 -27.70
CA LYS A 109 -0.93 -58.28 -27.14
C LYS A 109 -1.21 -57.69 -25.74
N GLY A 110 -2.23 -56.85 -25.69
CA GLY A 110 -3.21 -56.92 -24.59
C GLY A 110 -3.81 -55.60 -24.12
N ALA A 111 -4.95 -55.24 -24.71
CA ALA A 111 -6.15 -54.68 -24.07
C ALA A 111 -6.00 -53.64 -22.94
N THR A 112 -6.38 -52.41 -23.30
CA THR A 112 -7.07 -51.43 -22.45
C THR A 112 -8.17 -52.05 -21.59
N MET A 113 -8.30 -51.63 -20.33
CA MET A 113 -9.58 -51.40 -19.63
C MET A 113 -9.35 -50.55 -18.37
N SER A 114 -9.78 -49.29 -18.46
CA SER A 114 -9.99 -48.38 -17.33
C SER A 114 -11.39 -48.61 -16.79
N THR A 115 -11.55 -48.83 -15.48
CA THR A 115 -12.89 -48.86 -14.87
C THR A 115 -12.92 -48.22 -13.48
N MET A 116 -13.35 -46.96 -13.51
CA MET A 116 -14.35 -46.31 -12.65
C MET A 116 -14.14 -46.18 -11.13
N HIS A 117 -13.84 -44.94 -10.78
CA HIS A 117 -14.39 -44.14 -9.68
C HIS A 117 -15.88 -44.38 -9.35
N LYS A 118 -16.21 -44.74 -8.09
CA LYS A 118 -17.32 -44.18 -7.26
C LYS A 118 -17.57 -45.01 -6.00
N GLN A 119 -17.66 -44.33 -4.85
CA GLN A 119 -18.72 -44.41 -3.81
C GLN A 119 -18.16 -43.82 -2.50
N LEU A 120 -18.53 -42.58 -2.16
CA LEU A 120 -19.65 -42.19 -1.29
C LEU A 120 -19.37 -42.42 0.22
N LEU A 121 -19.21 -41.30 0.92
CA LEU A 121 -19.18 -41.10 2.36
C LEU A 121 -20.23 -41.93 3.11
N ARG A 122 -19.84 -42.59 4.22
CA ARG A 122 -20.72 -42.89 5.37
C ARG A 122 -19.94 -43.40 6.60
N GLY A 123 -20.24 -42.81 7.76
CA GLY A 123 -20.00 -43.31 9.13
C GLY A 123 -18.62 -43.01 9.68
N ALA A 124 -18.38 -42.19 10.72
CA ALA A 124 -19.21 -41.85 11.88
C ALA A 124 -19.84 -43.08 12.53
N GLU A 125 -19.02 -43.81 13.31
CA GLU A 125 -19.40 -44.58 14.50
C GLU A 125 -18.09 -44.98 15.20
N LYS A 126 -17.76 -44.30 16.30
CA LYS A 126 -17.73 -44.81 17.69
C LYS A 126 -16.39 -45.43 18.10
#